data_AF-A0A433THC7-F1
#
_entry.id   AF-A0A433THC7-F1
#
_cell.length_a   1.000
_cell.length_b   1.000
_cell.length_c   1.000
_cell.angle_alpha   90.00
_cell.angle_beta   90.00
_cell.angle_gamma   90.00
#
_symmetry.space_group_name_H-M   'P 1'
#
loop_
_entity.id
_entity.type
_entity.pdbx_description
1 polymer ?
#
loop_
_entity_poly.entity_id
_entity_poly.type
_entity_poly.pdbx_seq_one_letter_code
_entity_poly.pdbx_strand_id
1 'polypeptide(L)'
;MIEDEALVESTRLRTVGVSHNRLRQLPHSIPATLREFLADDNAILGVFPSNFARGAELSRLSLQRNKIGALAANTFLPAGNLTKLNLAWNNITVLERLSFAGLNYVNQLRCVVCVLCLYVLCVCVYVCVC
;
A
#
# COMPACT_ATOMS: atom_id res chain seq x y z
N MET A 1 0.71 -3.47 -17.82
CA MET A 1 0.24 -4.29 -16.68
C MET A 1 1.46 -5.04 -16.18
N ILE A 2 1.68 -5.17 -14.87
CA ILE A 2 2.69 -6.13 -14.40
C ILE A 2 2.07 -7.50 -14.62
N GLU A 3 2.73 -8.37 -15.39
CA GLU A 3 2.27 -9.75 -15.56
C GLU A 3 2.48 -10.51 -14.24
N ASP A 4 1.39 -10.99 -13.67
CA ASP A 4 1.36 -11.57 -12.32
C ASP A 4 2.29 -12.78 -12.17
N GLU A 5 2.47 -13.55 -13.25
CA GLU A 5 3.27 -14.77 -13.25
C GLU A 5 4.76 -14.48 -13.05
N ALA A 6 5.30 -13.45 -13.69
CA ALA A 6 6.74 -13.14 -13.67
C ALA A 6 7.25 -12.74 -12.28
N LEU A 7 6.40 -12.08 -11.47
CA LEU A 7 6.78 -11.72 -10.10
C LEU A 7 6.55 -12.88 -9.13
N VAL A 8 5.42 -13.58 -9.24
CA VAL A 8 5.00 -14.61 -8.27
C VAL A 8 5.95 -15.81 -8.26
N GLU A 9 6.56 -16.16 -9.40
CA GLU A 9 7.54 -17.25 -9.47
C GLU A 9 8.91 -16.89 -8.88
N SER A 10 9.13 -15.61 -8.56
CA SER A 10 10.43 -15.18 -8.04
C SER A 10 10.64 -15.58 -6.58
N THR A 11 11.48 -16.60 -6.39
CA THR A 11 11.84 -17.12 -5.06
C THR A 11 12.93 -16.32 -4.35
N ARG A 12 13.49 -15.28 -4.99
CA ARG A 12 14.65 -14.55 -4.45
C ARG A 12 14.48 -13.04 -4.37
N LEU A 13 13.47 -12.46 -5.03
CA LEU A 13 13.29 -11.01 -5.02
C LEU A 13 12.93 -10.51 -3.61
N ARG A 14 13.77 -9.62 -3.10
CA ARG A 14 13.55 -8.92 -1.82
C ARG A 14 13.07 -7.49 -2.02
N THR A 15 13.51 -6.85 -3.10
CA THR A 15 13.17 -5.46 -3.42
C THR A 15 12.77 -5.40 -4.89
N VAL A 16 11.63 -4.76 -5.16
CA VAL A 16 11.14 -4.50 -6.51
C VAL A 16 10.86 -3.00 -6.64
N GLY A 17 11.53 -2.38 -7.59
CA GLY A 17 11.34 -0.98 -7.97
C GLY A 17 10.76 -0.88 -9.37
N VAL A 18 9.53 -0.38 -9.46
CA VAL A 18 8.81 -0.13 -10.71
C VAL A 18 8.29 1.31 -10.78
N SER A 19 8.95 2.20 -10.04
CA SER A 19 8.59 3.62 -9.98
C SER A 19 8.81 4.33 -11.33
N HIS A 20 8.13 5.45 -11.58
CA HIS A 20 8.21 6.22 -12.83
C HIS A 20 7.80 5.44 -14.08
N ASN A 21 6.77 4.60 -13.94
CA ASN A 21 6.18 3.84 -15.05
C ASN A 21 4.74 4.29 -15.31
N ARG A 22 4.02 3.54 -16.17
CA ARG A 22 2.62 3.81 -16.52
C ARG A 22 1.68 2.74 -15.97
N LEU A 23 2.02 2.16 -14.81
CA LEU A 23 1.23 1.10 -14.19
C LEU A 23 -0.11 1.67 -13.74
N ARG A 24 -1.20 0.97 -14.05
CA ARG A 24 -2.57 1.33 -13.65
C ARG A 24 -3.09 0.51 -12.48
N GLN A 25 -2.41 -0.59 -12.16
CA GLN A 25 -2.77 -1.53 -11.11
C GLN A 25 -1.53 -2.20 -10.56
N LEU A 26 -1.61 -2.65 -9.31
CA LEU A 26 -0.66 -3.59 -8.71
C LEU A 26 -0.87 -5.00 -9.27
N PRO A 27 0.15 -5.88 -9.19
CA PRO A 27 -0.04 -7.29 -9.48
C PRO A 27 -1.07 -7.90 -8.53
N HIS A 28 -1.80 -8.92 -8.98
CA HIS A 28 -2.84 -9.57 -8.17
C HIS A 28 -2.29 -10.09 -6.84
N SER A 29 -1.03 -10.54 -6.82
CA SER A 29 -0.36 -10.96 -5.60
C SER A 29 1.11 -10.57 -5.61
N ILE A 30 1.55 -9.84 -4.58
CA ILE A 30 2.96 -9.55 -4.35
C ILE A 30 3.67 -10.82 -3.87
N PRO A 31 4.89 -11.12 -4.36
CA PRO A 31 5.62 -12.32 -3.98
C PRO A 31 5.89 -12.39 -2.48
N ALA A 32 5.82 -13.58 -1.89
CA ALA A 32 5.97 -13.76 -0.45
C ALA A 32 7.36 -13.43 0.09
N THR A 33 8.36 -13.48 -0.77
CA THR A 33 9.77 -13.19 -0.46
C THR A 33 10.06 -11.70 -0.42
N LEU A 34 9.15 -10.88 -0.95
CA LEU A 34 9.37 -9.45 -1.15
C LEU A 34 9.25 -8.68 0.17
N ARG A 35 10.23 -7.84 0.44
CA ARG A 35 10.33 -6.96 1.61
C ARG A 35 10.01 -5.52 1.27
N GLU A 36 10.42 -5.06 0.09
CA GLU A 36 10.22 -3.69 -0.35
C GLU A 36 9.61 -3.63 -1.75
N PHE A 37 8.49 -2.90 -1.86
CA PHE A 37 7.83 -2.63 -3.13
C PHE A 37 7.71 -1.11 -3.34
N LEU A 38 8.39 -0.61 -4.37
CA LEU A 38 8.47 0.81 -4.70
C LEU A 38 7.83 1.05 -6.07
N ALA A 39 6.59 1.52 -6.09
CA ALA A 39 5.84 1.82 -7.32
C ALA A 39 5.34 3.27 -7.32
N ASP A 40 6.24 4.18 -6.95
CA ASP A 40 6.00 5.62 -6.93
C ASP A 40 5.80 6.16 -8.35
N ASP A 41 5.16 7.31 -8.49
CA ASP A 41 5.07 8.04 -9.77
C ASP A 41 4.53 7.15 -10.91
N ASN A 42 3.35 6.57 -10.68
CA ASN A 42 2.62 5.71 -11.62
C ASN A 42 1.17 6.20 -11.77
N ALA A 43 0.29 5.39 -12.36
CA ALA A 43 -1.12 5.71 -12.54
C ALA A 43 -2.04 4.71 -11.82
N ILE A 44 -1.59 4.14 -10.69
CA ILE A 44 -2.33 3.11 -9.94
C ILE A 44 -3.60 3.72 -9.36
N LEU A 45 -4.74 3.12 -9.68
CA LEU A 45 -6.07 3.65 -9.32
C LEU A 45 -6.57 3.14 -7.95
N GLY A 46 -6.03 2.01 -7.48
CA GLY A 46 -6.50 1.37 -6.27
C GLY A 46 -5.57 0.26 -5.79
N VAL A 47 -5.78 -0.14 -4.55
CA VAL A 47 -5.12 -1.27 -3.90
C VAL A 47 -6.18 -2.14 -3.22
N PHE A 48 -5.95 -3.44 -3.20
CA PHE A 48 -6.90 -4.44 -2.73
C PHE A 48 -6.21 -5.42 -1.78
N PRO A 49 -6.95 -6.05 -0.84
CA PRO A 49 -6.38 -7.07 0.04
C PRO A 49 -5.68 -8.20 -0.71
N SER A 50 -6.18 -8.60 -1.88
CA SER A 50 -5.58 -9.64 -2.72
C SER A 50 -4.15 -9.33 -3.12
N ASN A 51 -3.84 -8.05 -3.41
CA ASN A 51 -2.48 -7.63 -3.77
C ASN A 51 -1.45 -8.03 -2.71
N PHE A 52 -1.87 -8.10 -1.44
CA PHE A 52 -1.01 -8.41 -0.30
C PHE A 52 -1.21 -9.81 0.27
N ALA A 53 -2.06 -10.65 -0.34
CA ALA A 53 -2.44 -11.96 0.21
C ALA A 53 -1.25 -12.88 0.54
N ARG A 54 -0.14 -12.73 -0.19
CA ARG A 54 1.12 -13.48 0.05
C ARG A 54 2.23 -12.63 0.64
N GLY A 55 2.03 -11.32 0.81
CA GLY A 55 3.05 -10.33 1.19
C GLY A 55 3.47 -10.36 2.66
N ALA A 56 3.64 -11.56 3.24
CA ALA A 56 3.96 -11.74 4.65
C ALA A 56 5.32 -11.13 5.05
N GLU A 57 6.30 -11.06 4.14
CA GLU A 57 7.60 -10.40 4.42
C GLU A 57 7.62 -8.90 4.09
N LEU A 58 6.55 -8.34 3.53
CA LEU A 58 6.53 -6.96 3.05
C LEU A 58 6.62 -5.99 4.23
N SER A 59 7.73 -5.26 4.32
CA SER A 59 8.02 -4.30 5.40
C SER A 59 7.93 -2.85 4.92
N ARG A 60 8.10 -2.61 3.61
CA ARG A 60 8.05 -1.27 3.02
C ARG A 60 7.22 -1.26 1.73
N LEU A 61 6.21 -0.40 1.71
CA LEU A 61 5.38 -0.13 0.54
C LEU A 61 5.35 1.37 0.25
N SER A 62 5.76 1.75 -0.94
CA SER A 62 5.66 3.12 -1.43
C SER A 62 4.86 3.15 -2.72
N LEU A 63 3.76 3.91 -2.69
CA LEU A 63 2.82 4.15 -3.77
C LEU A 63 2.54 5.66 -3.90
N GLN A 64 3.50 6.51 -3.52
CA GLN A 64 3.29 7.95 -3.60
C GLN A 64 3.14 8.40 -5.06
N ARG A 65 2.44 9.52 -5.27
CA ARG A 65 2.20 10.07 -6.62
C ARG A 65 1.56 9.05 -7.56
N ASN A 66 0.53 8.38 -7.06
CA ASN A 66 -0.38 7.56 -7.84
C ASN A 66 -1.77 8.21 -7.87
N LYS A 67 -2.78 7.47 -8.33
CA LYS A 67 -4.15 7.95 -8.49
C LYS A 67 -5.13 7.17 -7.60
N ILE A 68 -4.66 6.68 -6.46
CA ILE A 68 -5.48 5.88 -5.53
C ILE A 68 -6.60 6.78 -5.00
N GLY A 69 -7.85 6.41 -5.30
CA GLY A 69 -9.03 7.21 -4.96
C GLY A 69 -9.71 6.82 -3.65
N ALA A 70 -9.64 5.53 -3.32
CA ALA A 70 -10.34 4.96 -2.17
C ALA A 70 -9.54 3.84 -1.51
N LEU A 71 -9.72 3.69 -0.21
CA LEU A 71 -9.24 2.54 0.56
C LEU A 71 -10.43 1.82 1.20
N ALA A 72 -10.68 0.59 0.75
CA ALA A 72 -11.71 -0.28 1.31
C ALA A 72 -11.29 -0.83 2.69
N ALA A 73 -12.25 -1.32 3.46
CA ALA A 73 -12.01 -1.98 4.73
C ALA A 73 -11.03 -3.15 4.53
N ASN A 74 -10.12 -3.33 5.49
CA ASN A 74 -9.16 -4.45 5.52
C ASN A 74 -8.18 -4.49 4.33
N THR A 75 -8.04 -3.39 3.56
CA THR A 75 -7.10 -3.29 2.43
C THR A 75 -5.70 -3.79 2.78
N PHE A 76 -5.19 -3.42 3.96
CA PHE A 76 -3.86 -3.78 4.42
C PHE A 76 -3.82 -4.94 5.43
N LEU A 77 -4.96 -5.59 5.70
CA LEU A 77 -5.04 -6.67 6.68
C LEU A 77 -4.03 -7.80 6.42
N PRO A 78 -3.78 -8.23 5.17
CA PRO A 78 -2.78 -9.26 4.88
C PRO A 78 -1.33 -8.77 4.98
N ALA A 79 -1.08 -7.46 4.94
CA ALA A 79 0.24 -6.84 4.99
C ALA A 79 0.70 -6.58 6.44
N GLY A 80 0.57 -7.58 7.31
CA GLY A 80 0.73 -7.41 8.75
C GLY A 80 2.11 -6.96 9.22
N ASN A 81 3.17 -7.28 8.46
CA ASN A 81 4.56 -6.94 8.78
C ASN A 81 5.01 -5.58 8.23
N LEU A 82 4.09 -4.80 7.66
CA LEU A 82 4.41 -3.51 7.10
C LEU A 82 4.86 -2.54 8.20
N THR A 83 6.01 -1.90 8.00
CA THR A 83 6.58 -0.90 8.92
C THR A 83 6.54 0.50 8.33
N LYS A 84 6.61 0.61 7.00
CA LYS A 84 6.64 1.87 6.26
C LYS A 84 5.59 1.82 5.14
N LEU A 85 4.60 2.72 5.22
CA LEU A 85 3.55 2.89 4.22
C LEU A 85 3.54 4.33 3.72
N ASN A 86 3.77 4.53 2.43
CA ASN A 86 3.70 5.84 1.79
C ASN A 86 2.62 5.87 0.70
N LEU A 87 1.54 6.58 0.99
CA LEU A 87 0.42 6.88 0.09
C LEU A 87 0.31 8.38 -0.21
N ALA A 88 1.34 9.17 0.10
CA ALA A 88 1.32 10.62 -0.13
C ALA A 88 1.10 10.96 -1.60
N TRP A 89 0.51 12.13 -1.86
CA TRP A 89 0.26 12.60 -3.23
C TRP A 89 -0.61 11.65 -4.08
N ASN A 90 -1.57 10.97 -3.44
CA ASN A 90 -2.67 10.27 -4.11
C ASN A 90 -3.94 11.12 -4.10
N ASN A 91 -5.04 10.59 -4.64
CA ASN A 91 -6.33 11.27 -4.69
C ASN A 91 -7.34 10.62 -3.74
N ILE A 92 -6.90 10.24 -2.53
CA ILE A 92 -7.71 9.45 -1.59
C ILE A 92 -8.81 10.37 -1.01
N THR A 93 -10.04 10.17 -1.48
CA THR A 93 -11.23 10.90 -1.01
C THR A 93 -12.15 10.02 -0.17
N VAL A 94 -12.00 8.69 -0.26
CA VAL A 94 -12.81 7.71 0.49
C VAL A 94 -11.91 6.79 1.29
N LEU A 95 -12.21 6.68 2.58
CA LEU A 95 -11.49 5.81 3.51
C LEU A 95 -12.52 5.07 4.35
N GLU A 96 -12.68 3.77 4.10
CA GLU A 96 -13.58 2.96 4.89
C GLU A 96 -13.01 2.67 6.27
N ARG A 97 -13.90 2.41 7.23
CA ARG A 97 -13.52 1.95 8.56
C ARG A 97 -12.66 0.69 8.43
N LEU A 98 -11.60 0.59 9.25
CA LEU A 98 -10.66 -0.54 9.22
C LEU A 98 -9.83 -0.66 7.93
N SER A 99 -9.78 0.35 7.07
CA SER A 99 -8.93 0.34 5.88
C SER A 99 -7.44 0.09 6.20
N PHE A 100 -6.97 0.61 7.34
CA PHE A 100 -5.62 0.39 7.88
C PHE A 100 -5.53 -0.74 8.94
N ALA A 101 -6.58 -1.54 9.11
CA ALA A 101 -6.50 -2.69 10.03
C ALA A 101 -5.41 -3.67 9.60
N GLY A 102 -4.78 -4.34 10.58
CA GLY A 102 -3.68 -5.27 10.38
C GLY A 102 -2.29 -4.63 10.33
N LEU A 103 -2.19 -3.30 10.22
CA LEU A 103 -0.92 -2.55 10.24
C LEU A 103 -0.33 -2.44 11.66
N ASN A 104 0.02 -3.58 12.27
CA ASN A 104 0.41 -3.67 13.68
C ASN A 104 1.81 -3.10 13.98
N TYR A 105 2.67 -2.98 12.96
CA TYR A 105 4.08 -2.57 13.11
C TYR A 105 4.44 -1.29 12.36
N VAL A 106 3.46 -0.56 11.81
CA VAL A 106 3.73 0.67 11.06
C VAL A 106 4.25 1.76 11.99
N ASN A 107 5.48 2.21 11.74
CA ASN A 107 6.12 3.33 12.43
C ASN A 107 6.27 4.57 11.53
N GLN A 108 6.05 4.42 10.23
CA GLN A 108 6.04 5.51 9.25
C GLN A 108 4.84 5.36 8.33
N LEU A 109 3.81 6.15 8.57
CA LEU A 109 2.66 6.30 7.69
C LEU A 109 2.68 7.70 7.07
N ARG A 110 2.61 7.79 5.75
CA ARG A 110 2.37 9.04 5.03
C ARG A 110 1.12 8.90 4.19
N CYS A 111 0.12 9.74 4.43
CA CYS A 111 -1.11 9.79 3.66
C CYS A 111 -1.63 11.23 3.69
N VAL A 112 -2.08 11.76 2.55
CA VAL A 112 -2.75 13.07 2.49
C VAL A 112 -4.22 12.78 2.26
N VAL A 113 -5.02 12.80 3.33
CA VAL A 113 -6.48 12.67 3.21
C VAL A 113 -7.08 14.06 3.24
N CYS A 114 -7.67 14.48 2.13
CA CYS A 114 -8.37 15.76 2.01
C CYS A 114 -9.87 15.60 2.22
N VAL A 115 -10.33 15.10 3.36
CA VAL A 115 -11.68 15.41 3.85
C VAL A 115 -11.69 15.32 5.36
N LEU A 116 -11.88 16.47 6.01
CA LEU A 116 -12.42 16.70 7.35
C LEU A 116 -12.37 15.50 8.32
N CYS A 117 -11.51 15.62 9.34
CA CYS A 117 -11.56 14.87 10.59
C CYS A 117 -12.98 14.42 10.94
N LEU A 118 -13.34 13.14 10.78
CA LEU A 118 -14.47 12.50 11.47
C LEU A 118 -14.38 10.98 11.23
N TYR A 119 -14.22 10.22 12.32
CA TYR A 119 -14.33 8.75 12.44
C TYR A 119 -13.11 7.84 12.21
N VAL A 120 -11.90 8.25 12.60
CA VAL A 120 -10.83 7.26 12.89
C VAL A 120 -10.34 7.41 14.34
N LEU A 121 -11.24 7.14 15.29
CA LEU A 121 -10.86 6.63 16.61
C LEU A 121 -10.44 5.16 16.44
N CYS A 122 -9.23 4.89 15.93
CA CYS A 122 -8.43 3.68 16.18
C CYS A 122 -7.12 3.59 15.37
N VAL A 123 -6.45 4.70 15.09
CA VAL A 123 -4.99 4.67 14.86
C VAL A 123 -4.40 5.78 15.72
N CYS A 124 -4.50 5.61 17.04
CA CYS A 124 -3.71 6.42 17.94
C CYS A 124 -2.22 6.18 17.61
N VAL A 125 -1.51 7.28 17.35
CA VAL A 125 -0.04 7.48 17.48
C VAL A 125 0.78 7.75 16.20
N TYR A 126 0.35 7.49 14.95
CA TYR A 126 1.26 7.73 13.81
C TYR A 126 0.81 8.77 12.78
N VAL A 127 1.24 10.01 13.07
CA VAL A 127 1.77 11.03 12.14
C VAL A 127 0.81 11.59 11.08
N CYS A 128 0.01 12.57 11.50
CA CYS A 128 -0.21 13.75 10.67
C CYS A 128 0.93 14.74 10.96
N VAL A 129 1.88 14.89 10.03
CA VAL A 129 2.72 16.10 9.98
C VAL A 129 2.18 16.92 8.81
N CYS A 130 1.87 18.17 9.13
CA CYS A 130 1.15 19.17 8.35
C CYS A 130 1.61 19.30 6.89
#